data_AF-A0A7V6G391-F1
#
_entry.id   AF-A0A7V6G391-F1
#
_cell.length_a   1.000
_cell.length_b   1.000
_cell.length_c   1.000
_cell.angle_alpha   90.00
_cell.angle_beta   90.00
_cell.angle_gamma   90.00
#
_symmetry.space_group_name_H-M   'P 1'
#
loop_
_entity.id
_entity.type
_entity.pdbx_description
1 polymer ?
#
loop_
_entity_poly.entity_id
_entity_poly.type
_entity_poly.pdbx_seq_one_letter_code
_entity_poly.pdbx_strand_id
1 'polypeptide(L)'
;MKKWIIIPLLFIVFCSFDLQHGMVKVYHKDSRYSSDQICNLRDGKVYKKSSSYSSDIVCRIEGNKIYKNNSTYSTDIIYTIKENKIYRGNSTYSSDQVYTIKDGKVYKGNSTYSSDLLYTIKDNKVYKGNSTYSSDLYFSYDNYVTIEEFVAILHVVRYTF
;
A
#
# COMPACT_ATOMS: atom_id res chain seq x y z
N MET A 1 27.63 51.62 26.33
CA MET A 1 26.38 50.90 26.68
C MET A 1 26.09 49.91 25.56
N LYS A 2 26.38 48.61 25.78
CA LYS A 2 26.19 47.56 24.76
C LYS A 2 24.71 47.18 24.73
N LYS A 3 24.01 47.44 23.62
CA LYS A 3 22.63 47.00 23.40
C LYS A 3 22.65 45.55 22.90
N TRP A 4 22.05 44.65 23.66
CA TRP A 4 21.87 43.25 23.28
C TRP A 4 20.58 43.16 22.47
N ILE A 5 20.69 42.82 21.18
CA ILE A 5 19.54 42.48 20.34
C ILE A 5 19.22 41.01 20.63
N ILE A 6 18.12 40.77 21.34
CA ILE A 6 17.57 39.42 21.52
C ILE A 6 16.78 39.11 20.24
N ILE A 7 17.32 38.22 19.40
CA ILE A 7 16.60 37.67 18.25
C ILE A 7 15.64 36.60 18.79
N PRO A 8 14.32 36.67 18.54
CA PRO A 8 13.43 35.62 18.97
C PRO A 8 13.71 34.37 18.13
N LEU A 9 14.05 33.28 18.81
CA LEU A 9 14.18 31.95 18.22
C LEU A 9 12.80 31.56 17.66
N LEU A 10 12.65 31.61 16.34
CA LEU A 10 11.45 31.16 15.64
C LEU A 10 11.31 29.65 15.87
N PHE A 11 10.47 29.26 16.82
CA PHE A 11 10.10 27.87 17.07
C PHE A 11 9.25 27.43 15.87
N ILE A 12 9.88 26.88 14.83
CA ILE A 12 9.17 26.20 13.75
C ILE A 12 8.61 24.94 14.36
N VAL A 13 7.37 25.02 14.83
CA VAL A 13 6.56 23.84 15.09
C VAL A 13 6.40 23.15 13.75
N PHE A 14 7.18 22.09 13.53
CA PHE A 14 6.90 21.10 12.51
C PHE A 14 5.56 20.44 12.91
N CYS A 15 4.46 21.09 12.56
CA CYS A 15 3.18 20.42 12.46
C CYS A 15 3.35 19.44 11.30
N SER A 16 3.64 18.18 11.63
CA SER A 16 3.42 17.07 10.71
C SER A 16 1.96 17.18 10.29
N PHE A 17 1.72 17.63 9.06
CA PHE A 17 0.42 17.54 8.44
C PHE A 17 0.16 16.04 8.24
N ASP A 18 -0.44 15.40 9.24
CA ASP A 18 -1.12 14.13 9.02
C ASP A 18 -2.32 14.46 8.14
N LEU A 19 -2.09 14.41 6.82
CA LEU A 19 -3.16 14.34 5.84
C LEU A 19 -4.01 13.13 6.25
N GLN A 20 -5.16 13.41 6.83
CA GLN A 20 -6.18 12.42 7.13
C GLN A 20 -6.66 11.87 5.78
N HIS A 21 -5.93 10.90 5.24
CA HIS A 21 -6.28 10.25 3.99
C HIS A 21 -7.65 9.60 4.19
N GLY A 22 -8.62 10.02 3.36
CA GLY A 22 -9.94 9.42 3.34
C GLY A 22 -9.86 7.92 3.10
N MET A 23 -10.90 7.19 3.50
CA MET A 23 -10.98 5.76 3.26
C MET A 23 -10.82 5.45 1.77
N VAL A 24 -9.91 4.54 1.42
CA VAL A 24 -9.73 4.02 0.07
C VAL A 24 -10.65 2.83 -0.12
N LYS A 25 -11.43 2.80 -1.19
CA LYS A 25 -12.26 1.64 -1.56
C LYS A 25 -11.65 0.95 -2.77
N VAL A 26 -11.62 -0.38 -2.72
CA VAL A 26 -11.04 -1.22 -3.77
C VAL A 26 -12.14 -2.06 -4.39
N TYR A 27 -12.25 -2.05 -5.71
CA TYR A 27 -13.33 -2.70 -6.45
C TYR A 27 -12.80 -3.74 -7.42
N HIS A 28 -13.61 -4.76 -7.66
CA HIS A 28 -13.37 -5.67 -8.78
C HIS A 28 -13.49 -4.89 -10.09
N LYS A 29 -12.44 -4.96 -10.92
CA LYS A 29 -12.31 -4.18 -12.15
C LYS A 29 -12.57 -2.69 -11.92
N ASP A 30 -13.36 -2.03 -12.78
CA ASP A 30 -13.78 -0.62 -12.69
C ASP A 30 -15.20 -0.46 -12.15
N SER A 31 -15.69 -1.45 -11.39
CA SER A 31 -17.03 -1.38 -10.81
C SER A 31 -17.18 -0.17 -9.89
N ARG A 32 -18.43 0.34 -9.83
CA ARG A 32 -18.87 1.40 -8.92
C ARG A 32 -19.90 0.91 -7.91
N TYR A 33 -20.20 -0.39 -7.91
CA TYR A 33 -21.18 -0.98 -7.02
C TYR A 33 -20.52 -1.45 -5.73
N SER A 34 -21.19 -1.20 -4.60
CA SER A 34 -20.72 -1.65 -3.28
C SER A 34 -20.66 -3.18 -3.17
N SER A 35 -21.48 -3.91 -3.95
CA SER A 35 -21.45 -5.37 -4.04
C SER A 35 -20.11 -5.91 -4.54
N ASP A 36 -19.41 -5.12 -5.36
CA ASP A 36 -18.17 -5.51 -6.03
C ASP A 36 -16.94 -4.97 -5.31
N GLN A 37 -17.14 -4.32 -4.15
CA GLN A 37 -16.06 -3.85 -3.30
C GLN A 37 -15.34 -5.05 -2.68
N ILE A 38 -14.04 -5.16 -2.95
CA ILE A 38 -13.17 -6.24 -2.46
C ILE A 38 -12.74 -5.95 -1.02
N CYS A 39 -12.25 -4.74 -0.78
CA CYS A 39 -11.80 -4.27 0.52
C CYS A 39 -11.91 -2.75 0.63
N ASN A 40 -11.68 -2.24 1.84
CA ASN A 40 -11.36 -0.83 2.06
C ASN A 40 -10.11 -0.70 2.91
N LEU A 41 -9.41 0.41 2.74
CA LEU A 41 -8.27 0.80 3.55
C LEU A 41 -8.61 2.08 4.32
N ARG A 42 -8.44 2.02 5.64
CA ARG A 42 -8.67 3.15 6.55
C ARG A 42 -7.74 3.02 7.75
N ASP A 43 -7.16 4.12 8.21
CA ASP A 43 -6.34 4.18 9.43
C ASP A 43 -5.22 3.12 9.46
N GLY A 44 -4.56 2.92 8.30
CA GLY A 44 -3.50 1.92 8.14
C GLY A 44 -3.99 0.47 8.27
N LYS A 45 -5.26 0.18 7.99
CA LYS A 45 -5.84 -1.18 8.07
C LYS A 45 -6.65 -1.47 6.84
N VAL A 46 -6.54 -2.71 6.34
CA VAL A 46 -7.36 -3.21 5.23
C VAL A 46 -8.47 -4.09 5.79
N TYR A 47 -9.70 -3.74 5.50
CA TYR A 47 -10.92 -4.44 5.92
C TYR A 47 -11.57 -5.18 4.76
N LYS A 48 -12.24 -6.30 5.04
CA LYS A 48 -13.04 -7.02 4.04
C LYS A 48 -14.20 -6.15 3.53
N LYS A 49 -14.42 -6.14 2.21
CA LYS A 49 -15.50 -5.40 1.55
C LYS A 49 -15.60 -3.96 2.06
N SER A 50 -16.79 -3.50 2.42
CA SER A 50 -17.07 -2.20 3.04
C SER A 50 -17.09 -2.23 4.58
N SER A 51 -16.58 -3.29 5.21
CA SER A 51 -16.64 -3.43 6.67
C SER A 51 -15.74 -2.41 7.38
N SER A 52 -16.11 -2.06 8.61
CA SER A 52 -15.30 -1.29 9.55
C SER A 52 -15.11 -2.01 10.89
N TYR A 53 -15.49 -3.28 10.99
CA TYR A 53 -15.36 -4.07 12.21
C TYR A 53 -13.94 -4.60 12.37
N SER A 54 -13.40 -4.57 13.59
CA SER A 54 -12.04 -5.05 13.87
C SER A 54 -11.84 -6.54 13.53
N SER A 55 -12.91 -7.35 13.60
CA SER A 55 -12.89 -8.77 13.21
C SER A 55 -12.70 -8.99 11.71
N ASP A 56 -12.92 -7.96 10.89
CA ASP A 56 -12.79 -8.00 9.43
C ASP A 56 -11.49 -7.38 8.93
N ILE A 57 -10.59 -6.97 9.83
CA ILE A 57 -9.25 -6.53 9.47
C ILE A 57 -8.48 -7.73 8.91
N VAL A 58 -8.02 -7.61 7.67
CA VAL A 58 -7.22 -8.64 6.97
C VAL A 58 -5.74 -8.40 7.22
N CYS A 59 -5.31 -7.14 7.19
CA CYS A 59 -3.95 -6.76 7.52
C CYS A 59 -3.89 -5.32 8.03
N ARG A 60 -2.82 -5.05 8.79
CA ARG A 60 -2.46 -3.74 9.32
C ARG A 60 -1.14 -3.31 8.73
N ILE A 61 -1.03 -2.03 8.42
CA ILE A 61 0.17 -1.35 7.96
C ILE A 61 0.71 -0.54 9.13
N GLU A 62 1.99 -0.68 9.41
CA GLU A 62 2.68 0.12 10.41
C GLU A 62 4.10 0.41 9.95
N GLY A 63 4.38 1.68 9.68
CA GLY A 63 5.61 2.10 9.00
C GLY A 63 5.76 1.36 7.67
N ASN A 64 6.89 0.69 7.50
CA ASN A 64 7.23 -0.05 6.29
C ASN A 64 6.85 -1.55 6.35
N LYS A 65 5.94 -1.93 7.26
CA LYS A 65 5.61 -3.33 7.53
C LYS A 65 4.11 -3.58 7.40
N ILE A 66 3.77 -4.76 6.90
CA ILE A 66 2.40 -5.25 6.80
C ILE A 66 2.27 -6.47 7.70
N TYR A 67 1.34 -6.40 8.63
CA TYR A 67 1.06 -7.42 9.64
C TYR A 67 -0.23 -8.16 9.30
N LYS A 68 -0.30 -9.43 9.65
CA LYS A 68 -1.52 -10.24 9.55
C LYS A 68 -2.57 -9.73 10.53
N ASN A 69 -3.81 -9.61 10.05
CA ASN A 69 -4.95 -9.10 10.81
C ASN A 69 -4.59 -7.75 11.47
N ASN A 70 -4.99 -7.54 12.72
CA ASN A 70 -4.63 -6.37 13.51
C ASN A 70 -3.42 -6.62 14.44
N SER A 71 -2.53 -7.56 14.08
CA SER A 71 -1.38 -7.90 14.91
C SER A 71 -0.33 -6.79 14.93
N THR A 72 0.45 -6.75 16.01
CA THR A 72 1.65 -5.91 16.18
C THR A 72 2.90 -6.76 16.48
N TYR A 73 2.79 -8.08 16.46
CA TYR A 73 3.91 -8.99 16.73
C TYR A 73 4.80 -9.15 15.49
N SER A 74 6.12 -9.18 15.68
CA SER A 74 7.07 -9.31 14.57
C SER A 74 6.95 -10.63 13.80
N THR A 75 6.47 -11.69 14.46
CA THR A 75 6.21 -12.99 13.85
C THR A 75 5.04 -12.97 12.86
N ASP A 76 4.16 -11.98 12.97
CA ASP A 76 2.97 -11.83 12.12
C ASP A 76 3.21 -10.86 10.95
N ILE A 77 4.43 -10.37 10.77
CA ILE A 77 4.80 -9.57 9.60
C ILE A 77 4.69 -10.45 8.37
N ILE A 78 3.84 -10.05 7.43
CA ILE A 78 3.66 -10.68 6.12
C ILE A 78 4.70 -10.14 5.15
N TYR A 79 4.90 -8.81 5.17
CA TYR A 79 5.87 -8.14 4.31
C TYR A 79 6.62 -7.03 5.03
N THR A 80 7.88 -6.85 4.63
CA THR A 80 8.67 -5.65 4.89
C THR A 80 8.92 -4.95 3.55
N ILE A 81 8.68 -3.64 3.50
CA ILE A 81 8.93 -2.79 2.33
C ILE A 81 10.19 -2.00 2.59
N LYS A 82 11.09 -1.92 1.62
CA LYS A 82 12.24 -1.02 1.67
C LYS A 82 12.45 -0.42 0.29
N GLU A 83 12.37 0.91 0.22
CA GLU A 83 12.36 1.66 -1.03
C GLU A 83 11.25 1.13 -1.95
N ASN A 84 11.63 0.42 -3.00
CA ASN A 84 10.74 -0.09 -4.03
C ASN A 84 10.71 -1.63 -4.06
N LYS A 85 11.24 -2.27 -3.00
CA LYS A 85 11.38 -3.72 -2.86
C LYS A 85 10.50 -4.23 -1.73
N ILE A 86 9.87 -5.37 -1.98
CA ILE A 86 8.96 -6.01 -1.04
C ILE A 86 9.55 -7.37 -0.68
N TYR A 87 9.72 -7.59 0.61
CA TYR A 87 10.33 -8.78 1.18
C TYR A 87 9.30 -9.56 1.99
N ARG A 88 9.38 -10.89 1.95
CA ARG A 88 8.57 -11.76 2.78
C ARG A 88 9.01 -11.65 4.23
N GLY A 89 8.04 -11.52 5.14
CA GLY A 89 8.29 -11.51 6.57
C GLY A 89 9.05 -10.28 7.05
N ASN A 90 9.65 -10.41 8.22
CA ASN A 90 10.52 -9.40 8.81
C ASN A 90 11.96 -9.51 8.26
N SER A 91 12.13 -9.36 6.95
CA SER A 91 13.40 -9.53 6.26
C SER A 91 13.69 -8.40 5.28
N THR A 92 14.96 -8.20 4.95
CA THR A 92 15.41 -7.39 3.81
C THR A 92 16.48 -8.12 2.98
N TYR A 93 16.59 -9.45 3.11
CA TYR A 93 17.52 -10.25 2.32
C TYR A 93 17.00 -10.43 0.89
N SER A 94 17.90 -10.43 -0.09
CA SER A 94 17.54 -10.58 -1.51
C SER A 94 16.77 -11.87 -1.81
N SER A 95 17.07 -12.97 -1.10
CA SER A 95 16.37 -14.26 -1.20
C SER A 95 14.89 -14.18 -0.80
N ASP A 96 14.54 -13.23 0.08
CA ASP A 96 13.17 -13.04 0.56
C ASP A 96 12.41 -12.00 -0.26
N GLN A 97 13.06 -11.36 -1.23
CA GLN A 97 12.42 -10.38 -2.08
C GLN A 97 11.37 -11.05 -2.98
N VAL A 98 10.11 -10.67 -2.80
CA VAL A 98 8.98 -11.22 -3.54
C VAL A 98 8.55 -10.33 -4.70
N TYR A 99 8.72 -9.01 -4.60
CA TYR A 99 8.36 -8.06 -5.64
C TYR A 99 9.33 -6.88 -5.73
N THR A 100 9.37 -6.27 -6.92
CA THR A 100 9.93 -4.94 -7.18
C THR A 100 8.86 -4.07 -7.80
N ILE A 101 8.64 -2.88 -7.26
CA ILE A 101 7.73 -1.89 -7.85
C ILE A 101 8.58 -0.81 -8.49
N LYS A 102 8.35 -0.51 -9.77
CA LYS A 102 9.14 0.51 -10.47
C LYS A 102 8.33 1.07 -11.62
N ASP A 103 8.31 2.39 -11.79
CA ASP A 103 7.71 3.08 -12.95
C ASP A 103 6.26 2.63 -13.22
N GLY A 104 5.45 2.54 -12.16
CA GLY A 104 4.05 2.09 -12.26
C GLY A 104 3.90 0.61 -12.61
N LYS A 105 4.90 -0.23 -12.35
CA LYS A 105 4.89 -1.66 -12.65
C LYS A 105 5.29 -2.50 -11.45
N VAL A 106 4.70 -3.69 -11.35
CA VAL A 106 5.01 -4.68 -10.31
C VAL A 106 5.67 -5.89 -10.96
N TYR A 107 6.91 -6.16 -10.59
CA TYR A 107 7.70 -7.27 -11.09
C TYR A 107 7.85 -8.35 -10.03
N LYS A 108 8.04 -9.60 -10.48
CA LYS A 108 8.37 -10.72 -9.61
C LYS A 108 9.82 -10.63 -9.11
N GLY A 109 10.00 -10.85 -7.81
CA GLY A 109 11.32 -10.89 -7.17
C GLY A 109 12.08 -9.58 -7.29
N ASN A 110 13.38 -9.69 -7.58
CA ASN A 110 14.30 -8.56 -7.79
C ASN A 110 14.44 -8.13 -9.26
N SER A 111 13.62 -8.68 -10.16
CA SER A 111 13.69 -8.41 -11.59
C SER A 111 13.00 -7.10 -11.98
N THR A 112 13.40 -6.53 -13.12
CA THR A 112 12.66 -5.47 -13.83
C THR A 112 12.48 -5.80 -15.32
N TYR A 113 12.69 -7.06 -15.71
CA TYR A 113 12.50 -7.52 -17.07
C TYR A 113 11.01 -7.71 -17.39
N SER A 114 10.64 -7.49 -18.65
CA SER A 114 9.25 -7.62 -19.12
C SER A 114 8.68 -9.02 -18.90
N SER A 115 9.51 -10.07 -18.92
CA SER A 115 9.11 -11.46 -18.64
C SER A 115 8.63 -11.68 -17.19
N ASP A 116 9.09 -10.85 -16.26
CA ASP A 116 8.74 -10.93 -14.84
C ASP A 116 7.67 -9.90 -14.43
N LEU A 117 7.16 -9.12 -15.38
CA LEU A 117 6.12 -8.13 -15.13
C LEU A 117 4.80 -8.82 -14.79
N LEU A 118 4.29 -8.55 -13.59
CA LEU A 118 3.03 -9.09 -13.09
C LEU A 118 1.87 -8.14 -13.34
N TYR A 119 2.08 -6.84 -13.07
CA TYR A 119 1.03 -5.84 -13.14
C TYR A 119 1.52 -4.49 -13.65
N THR A 120 0.64 -3.79 -14.36
CA THR A 120 0.78 -2.36 -14.70
C THR A 120 -0.23 -1.56 -13.88
N ILE A 121 0.24 -0.48 -13.25
CA ILE A 121 -0.54 0.44 -12.43
C ILE A 121 -0.67 1.74 -13.20
N LYS A 122 -1.90 2.18 -13.45
CA LYS A 122 -2.18 3.42 -14.16
C LYS A 122 -3.52 3.97 -13.72
N ASP A 123 -3.60 5.27 -13.40
CA ASP A 123 -4.86 5.97 -13.09
C ASP A 123 -5.72 5.24 -12.03
N ASN A 124 -5.10 4.84 -10.92
CA ASN A 124 -5.68 4.04 -9.83
C ASN A 124 -6.30 2.70 -10.25
N LYS A 125 -5.83 2.15 -11.37
CA LYS A 125 -6.21 0.85 -11.89
C LYS A 125 -4.99 -0.05 -11.98
N VAL A 126 -5.21 -1.33 -11.72
CA VAL A 126 -4.18 -2.37 -11.79
C VAL A 126 -4.57 -3.36 -12.85
N TYR A 127 -3.70 -3.53 -13.85
CA TYR A 127 -3.88 -4.41 -14.99
C TYR A 127 -2.92 -5.59 -14.90
N LYS A 128 -3.33 -6.76 -15.39
CA LYS A 128 -2.44 -7.91 -15.51
C LYS A 128 -1.42 -7.69 -16.64
N GLY A 129 -0.15 -7.98 -16.36
CA GLY A 129 0.94 -7.88 -17.33
C GLY A 129 1.21 -6.45 -17.83
N ASN A 130 1.76 -6.35 -19.05
CA ASN A 130 2.06 -5.08 -19.73
C ASN A 130 0.86 -4.54 -20.52
N SER A 131 -0.29 -4.34 -19.86
CA SER A 131 -1.53 -3.94 -20.52
C SER A 131 -2.20 -2.76 -19.82
N THR A 132 -3.05 -2.06 -20.56
CA THR A 132 -4.02 -1.09 -20.03
C THR A 132 -5.43 -1.31 -20.63
N TYR A 133 -5.66 -2.45 -21.28
CA TYR A 133 -6.97 -2.82 -21.82
C TYR A 133 -7.93 -3.20 -20.70
N SER A 134 -9.22 -2.92 -20.89
CA SER A 134 -10.26 -3.24 -19.91
C SER A 134 -10.40 -4.74 -19.62
N SER A 135 -10.07 -5.59 -20.59
CA SER A 135 -10.04 -7.06 -20.43
C SER A 135 -9.01 -7.53 -19.39
N ASP A 136 -7.91 -6.79 -19.25
CA ASP A 136 -6.81 -7.12 -18.34
C ASP A 136 -6.91 -6.37 -17.01
N LEU A 137 -7.91 -5.50 -16.85
CA LEU A 137 -8.16 -4.78 -15.61
C LEU A 137 -8.45 -5.78 -14.49
N TYR A 138 -7.65 -5.74 -13.44
CA TYR A 138 -7.72 -6.66 -12.32
C TYR A 138 -8.54 -6.07 -11.17
N PHE A 139 -8.19 -4.85 -10.74
CA PHE A 139 -8.95 -4.08 -9.76
C PHE A 139 -8.69 -2.59 -9.93
N SER A 140 -9.52 -1.77 -9.28
CA SER A 140 -9.35 -0.33 -9.19
C SER A 140 -9.55 0.15 -7.76
N TYR A 141 -9.07 1.36 -7.47
CA TYR A 141 -9.24 2.02 -6.19
C TYR A 141 -9.50 3.52 -6.38
N ASP A 142 -10.18 4.16 -5.42
CA ASP A 142 -10.76 5.50 -5.62
C ASP A 142 -9.84 6.67 -5.22
N ASN A 143 -8.74 6.41 -4.50
CA ASN A 143 -7.87 7.45 -3.95
C ASN A 143 -6.38 7.11 -4.12
N TYR A 144 -5.50 8.10 -3.90
CA TYR A 144 -4.05 7.85 -3.87
C TYR A 144 -3.70 6.88 -2.75
N VAL A 145 -2.73 6.00 -3.01
CA VAL A 145 -2.19 5.03 -2.04
C VAL A 145 -0.67 5.08 -2.04
N THR A 146 -0.05 4.91 -0.87
CA THR A 146 1.40 4.70 -0.78
C THR A 146 1.79 3.30 -1.30
N ILE A 147 3.09 3.03 -1.40
CA ILE A 147 3.59 1.69 -1.77
C ILE A 147 3.14 0.65 -0.74
N GLU A 148 3.22 0.96 0.55
CA GLU A 148 2.84 0.06 1.63
C GLU A 148 1.34 -0.27 1.59
N GLU A 149 0.51 0.77 1.38
CA GLU A 149 -0.94 0.63 1.21
C GLU A 149 -1.29 -0.18 -0.03
N PHE A 150 -0.62 0.10 -1.16
CA PHE A 150 -0.78 -0.67 -2.38
C PHE A 150 -0.43 -2.16 -2.18
N VAL A 151 0.69 -2.46 -1.51
CA VAL A 151 1.11 -3.85 -1.25
C VAL A 151 0.12 -4.57 -0.33
N ALA A 152 -0.43 -3.88 0.67
CA ALA A 152 -1.47 -4.41 1.53
C ALA A 152 -2.75 -4.72 0.76
N ILE A 153 -3.20 -3.80 -0.10
CA ILE A 153 -4.35 -4.01 -0.99
C ILE A 153 -4.09 -5.19 -1.94
N LEU A 154 -2.94 -5.21 -2.61
CA LEU A 154 -2.57 -6.27 -3.55
C LEU A 154 -2.54 -7.63 -2.87
N HIS A 155 -2.04 -7.71 -1.63
CA HIS A 155 -2.11 -8.93 -0.82
C HIS A 155 -3.57 -9.40 -0.70
N VAL A 156 -4.46 -8.56 -0.18
CA VAL A 156 -5.88 -8.94 0.01
C VAL A 156 -6.56 -9.36 -1.30
N VAL A 157 -6.37 -8.59 -2.38
CA VAL A 157 -6.97 -8.90 -3.69
C VAL A 157 -6.50 -10.27 -4.21
N ARG A 158 -5.21 -10.60 -4.06
CA ARG A 158 -4.64 -11.89 -4.51
C ARG A 158 -5.14 -13.11 -3.73
N TYR A 159 -5.68 -12.93 -2.53
CA TYR A 159 -6.27 -14.01 -1.72
C TYR A 159 -7.81 -14.01 -1.77
N THR A 160 -8.42 -13.10 -2.53
CA THR A 160 -9.87 -13.04 -2.73
C THR A 160 -10.33 -13.79 -3.99
N PHE A 161 -9.48 -13.86 -5.02
CA PHE A 161 -9.75 -14.49 -6.32
C PHE A 161 -8.72 -15.54 -6.69
#